data_AF-A0A2I0T234-F1
#
_entry.id   AF-A0A2I0T234-F1
#
_cell.length_a   1.000
_cell.length_b   1.000
_cell.length_c   1.000
_cell.angle_alpha   90.00
_cell.angle_beta   90.00
_cell.angle_gamma   90.00
#
_symmetry.space_group_name_H-M   'P 1'
#
loop_
_entity.id
_entity.type
_entity.pdbx_description
1 polymer ?
#
loop_
_entity_poly.entity_id
_entity_poly.type
_entity_poly.pdbx_seq_one_letter_code
_entity_poly.pdbx_strand_id
1 'polypeptide(L)'
;MTKLGFLRLSYEKQDTLLKLLILSMAAVLWAGLLAAAMIAVVPGYISRSVAGSYDNEGIAIFCMLLTYYMWIKAVKTGSIYWAAMCALAYFYMVSSWGGYVFLINLIPLHVLVLMLTGRFSHRIYVAYCTVYCLGTILSMQISFVGFQV
;
A
#
# COMPACT_ATOMS: atom_id res chain seq x y z
N MET A 1 -27.32 12.22 -43.66
CA MET A 1 -26.32 12.89 -42.81
C MET A 1 -25.46 11.81 -42.15
N THR A 2 -24.34 11.49 -42.78
CA THR A 2 -23.46 10.37 -42.48
C THR A 2 -22.09 10.90 -42.06
N LYS A 3 -21.53 10.34 -40.98
CA LYS A 3 -20.11 10.16 -40.60
C LYS A 3 -19.88 10.43 -39.12
N LEU A 4 -20.24 9.44 -38.29
CA LEU A 4 -19.58 9.22 -37.01
C LEU A 4 -18.16 8.72 -37.34
N GLY A 5 -17.17 9.61 -37.29
CA GLY A 5 -15.78 9.34 -37.63
C GLY A 5 -15.10 8.44 -36.60
N PHE A 6 -15.37 7.13 -36.68
CA PHE A 6 -14.59 6.12 -35.98
C PHE A 6 -13.24 5.98 -36.69
N LEU A 7 -12.20 6.62 -36.13
CA LEU A 7 -10.81 6.45 -36.57
C LEU A 7 -10.43 4.96 -36.46
N ARG A 8 -10.52 4.21 -37.55
CA ARG A 8 -9.90 2.88 -37.66
C ARG A 8 -8.38 3.07 -37.56
N LEU A 9 -7.82 2.70 -36.42
CA LEU A 9 -6.37 2.67 -36.20
C LEU A 9 -5.73 1.67 -37.18
N SER A 10 -4.60 2.01 -37.80
CA SER A 10 -3.86 1.11 -38.69
C SER A 10 -3.37 -0.14 -37.95
N TYR A 11 -3.29 -1.28 -38.62
CA TYR A 11 -2.82 -2.56 -38.05
C TYR A 11 -1.46 -2.41 -37.32
N GLU A 12 -0.51 -1.67 -37.90
CA GLU A 12 0.80 -1.41 -37.28
C GLU A 12 0.71 -0.64 -35.94
N LYS A 13 -0.27 0.26 -35.81
CA LYS A 13 -0.52 1.01 -34.58
C LYS A 13 -1.17 0.15 -33.51
N GLN A 14 -1.98 -0.85 -33.90
CA GLN A 14 -2.54 -1.83 -32.96
C GLN A 14 -1.43 -2.76 -32.44
N ASP A 15 -0.50 -3.18 -33.29
CA ASP A 15 0.64 -4.02 -32.90
C ASP A 15 1.61 -3.30 -31.96
N THR A 16 1.87 -2.01 -32.18
CA THR A 16 2.70 -1.21 -31.27
C THR A 16 2.02 -0.99 -29.92
N LEU A 17 0.71 -0.75 -29.88
CA LEU A 17 -0.04 -0.65 -28.63
C LEU A 17 -0.06 -1.98 -27.87
N LEU A 18 -0.22 -3.11 -28.58
CA LEU A 18 -0.15 -4.44 -27.97
C LEU A 18 1.22 -4.71 -27.37
N LYS A 19 2.29 -4.44 -28.12
CA LYS A 19 3.68 -4.58 -27.65
C LYS A 19 3.96 -3.68 -26.44
N LEU A 20 3.48 -2.44 -26.46
CA LEU A 20 3.67 -1.48 -25.36
C LEU A 20 2.89 -1.89 -24.10
N LEU A 21 1.68 -2.42 -24.24
CA LEU A 21 0.89 -2.96 -23.14
C LEU A 21 1.59 -4.17 -22.51
N ILE A 22 2.00 -5.16 -23.32
CA ILE A 22 2.72 -6.36 -22.85
C ILE A 22 4.03 -5.96 -22.15
N LEU A 23 4.79 -5.03 -22.74
CA LEU A 23 6.02 -4.52 -22.16
C LEU A 23 5.78 -3.83 -20.80
N SER A 24 4.73 -3.03 -20.69
CA SER A 24 4.38 -2.34 -19.44
C SER A 24 4.00 -3.32 -18.32
N MET A 25 3.27 -4.40 -18.64
CA MET A 25 2.91 -5.44 -17.67
C MET A 25 4.13 -6.26 -17.25
N ALA A 26 5.00 -6.61 -18.19
CA ALA A 26 6.26 -7.30 -17.91
C ALA A 26 7.17 -6.44 -17.01
N ALA A 27 7.32 -5.15 -17.30
CA ALA A 27 8.16 -4.25 -16.51
C ALA A 27 7.73 -4.17 -15.04
N VAL A 28 6.43 -4.16 -14.75
CA VAL A 28 5.91 -4.16 -13.37
C VAL A 28 6.24 -5.47 -12.65
N LEU A 29 6.13 -6.62 -13.35
CA LEU A 29 6.47 -7.92 -12.78
C LEU A 29 7.97 -8.03 -12.46
N TRP A 30 8.82 -7.63 -13.40
CA TRP A 30 10.27 -7.63 -13.22
C TRP A 30 10.72 -6.70 -12.08
N ALA A 31 10.11 -5.51 -11.97
CA ALA A 31 10.40 -4.59 -10.87
C ALA A 31 10.06 -5.19 -9.50
N GLY A 32 8.93 -5.91 -9.40
CA GLY A 32 8.53 -6.61 -8.17
C GLY A 32 9.49 -7.74 -7.78
N LEU A 33 9.89 -8.57 -8.76
CA LEU A 33 10.85 -9.66 -8.54
C LEU A 33 12.22 -9.13 -8.13
N LEU A 34 12.69 -8.06 -8.80
CA LEU A 34 13.96 -7.41 -8.46
C LEU A 34 13.92 -6.82 -7.04
N ALA A 35 12.84 -6.11 -6.67
CA ALA A 35 12.69 -5.55 -5.33
C ALA A 35 12.69 -6.65 -4.25
N ALA A 36 12.01 -7.78 -4.50
CA ALA A 36 12.01 -8.93 -3.60
C ALA A 36 13.41 -9.56 -3.45
N ALA A 37 14.16 -9.70 -4.56
CA ALA A 37 15.52 -10.21 -4.51
C ALA A 37 16.48 -9.27 -3.77
N MET A 38 16.33 -7.94 -3.94
CA MET A 38 17.18 -6.95 -3.27
C MET A 38 16.92 -6.89 -1.77
N ILE A 39 15.65 -6.89 -1.33
CA ILE A 39 15.34 -6.84 0.11
C ILE A 39 15.74 -8.12 0.85
N ALA A 40 15.79 -9.27 0.14
CA ALA A 40 16.24 -10.53 0.73
C ALA A 40 17.72 -10.53 1.12
N VAL A 41 18.56 -9.73 0.44
CA VAL A 41 20.02 -9.71 0.65
C VAL A 41 20.49 -8.39 1.28
N VAL A 42 19.59 -7.44 1.56
CA VAL A 42 19.99 -6.12 2.04
C VAL A 42 20.58 -6.21 3.46
N PRO A 43 21.85 -5.83 3.67
CA PRO A 43 22.54 -6.06 4.94
C PRO A 43 21.90 -5.27 6.10
N GLY A 44 21.31 -4.11 5.80
CA GLY A 44 20.58 -3.31 6.80
C GLY A 44 19.41 -4.07 7.43
N TYR A 45 18.62 -4.80 6.62
CA TYR A 45 17.54 -5.62 7.15
C TYR A 45 18.08 -6.89 7.84
N ILE A 46 19.05 -7.57 7.22
CA ILE A 46 19.66 -8.78 7.77
C ILE A 46 20.22 -8.52 9.17
N SER A 47 20.89 -7.38 9.40
CA SER A 47 21.47 -7.03 10.71
C SER A 47 20.45 -7.01 11.86
N ARG A 48 19.17 -6.84 11.54
CA ARG A 48 18.04 -6.72 12.48
C ARG A 48 17.17 -7.99 12.52
N SER A 49 17.43 -8.96 11.63
CA SER A 49 16.67 -10.19 11.47
C SER A 49 17.56 -11.45 11.38
N VAL A 50 18.73 -11.43 12.02
CA VAL A 50 19.68 -12.56 12.03
C VAL A 50 19.09 -13.73 12.83
N ALA A 51 19.36 -14.96 12.37
CA ALA A 51 19.02 -16.16 13.14
C ALA A 51 19.64 -16.12 14.54
N GLY A 52 18.80 -16.26 15.58
CA GLY A 52 19.20 -16.12 16.98
C GLY A 52 18.96 -14.73 17.58
N SER A 53 18.63 -13.73 16.77
CA SER A 53 18.21 -12.40 17.24
C SER A 53 16.68 -12.35 17.36
N TYR A 54 16.16 -12.55 18.58
CA TYR A 54 14.72 -12.45 18.87
C TYR A 54 14.34 -11.00 19.23
N ASP A 55 14.39 -10.12 18.23
CA ASP A 55 13.96 -8.73 18.36
C ASP A 55 12.65 -8.47 17.59
N ASN A 56 11.91 -7.45 17.99
CA ASN A 56 10.60 -7.11 17.42
C ASN A 56 10.68 -6.53 16.00
N GLU A 57 11.85 -6.06 15.58
CA GLU A 57 12.02 -5.34 14.31
C GLU A 57 11.86 -6.24 13.08
N GLY A 58 12.23 -7.53 13.18
CA GLY A 58 12.05 -8.49 12.09
C GLY A 58 10.58 -8.69 11.72
N ILE A 59 9.71 -8.87 12.72
CA ILE A 59 8.27 -9.01 12.50
C ILE A 59 7.63 -7.67 12.14
N ALA A 60 8.10 -6.57 12.74
CA ALA A 60 7.58 -5.23 12.47
C ALA A 60 7.70 -4.82 11.01
N ILE A 61 8.86 -5.08 10.38
CA ILE A 61 9.10 -4.73 8.97
C ILE A 61 8.13 -5.47 8.05
N PHE A 62 7.88 -6.76 8.30
CA PHE A 62 6.86 -7.52 7.58
C PHE A 62 5.46 -6.89 7.74
N CYS A 63 5.06 -6.55 8.98
CA CYS A 63 3.76 -5.95 9.26
C CYS A 63 3.59 -4.57 8.60
N MET A 64 4.64 -3.75 8.57
CA MET A 64 4.65 -2.46 7.90
C MET A 64 4.44 -2.61 6.39
N LEU A 65 5.19 -3.50 5.74
CA LEU A 65 5.04 -3.76 4.30
C LEU A 65 3.64 -4.30 3.97
N LEU A 66 3.10 -5.19 4.80
CA LEU A 66 1.75 -5.70 4.65
C LEU A 66 0.70 -4.57 4.76
N THR A 67 0.85 -3.69 5.74
CA THR A 67 -0.05 -2.54 5.94
C THR A 67 -0.01 -1.60 4.73
N TYR A 68 1.18 -1.27 4.22
CA TYR A 68 1.33 -0.44 3.03
C TYR A 68 0.73 -1.08 1.79
N TYR A 69 0.94 -2.37 1.59
CA TYR A 69 0.34 -3.10 0.48
C TYR A 69 -1.20 -3.04 0.53
N MET A 70 -1.78 -3.33 1.69
CA MET A 70 -3.24 -3.28 1.89
C MET A 70 -3.78 -1.86 1.74
N TRP A 71 -3.07 -0.84 2.22
CA TRP A 71 -3.43 0.57 2.04
C TRP A 71 -3.46 0.98 0.57
N ILE A 72 -2.39 0.71 -0.18
CA ILE A 72 -2.30 1.03 -1.62
C ILE A 72 -3.41 0.31 -2.38
N LYS A 73 -3.69 -0.96 -2.03
CA LYS A 73 -4.77 -1.74 -2.63
C LYS A 73 -6.15 -1.15 -2.30
N ALA A 74 -6.38 -0.75 -1.05
CA ALA A 74 -7.61 -0.10 -0.62
C ALA A 74 -7.85 1.22 -1.35
N VAL A 75 -6.82 2.06 -1.53
CA VAL A 75 -6.93 3.33 -2.26
C VAL A 75 -7.22 3.11 -3.75
N LYS A 76 -6.57 2.12 -4.39
CA LYS A 76 -6.79 1.80 -5.80
C LYS A 76 -8.20 1.26 -6.07
N THR A 77 -8.67 0.34 -5.22
CA THR A 77 -9.99 -0.29 -5.39
C THR A 77 -11.14 0.56 -4.84
N GLY A 78 -10.92 1.30 -3.75
CA GLY A 78 -11.96 2.06 -3.04
C GLY A 78 -12.95 1.20 -2.27
N SER A 79 -12.56 -0.01 -1.86
CA SER A 79 -13.44 -0.97 -1.17
C SER A 79 -13.19 -0.98 0.34
N ILE A 80 -14.29 -1.03 1.09
CA ILE A 80 -14.31 -1.13 2.56
C ILE A 80 -13.63 -2.42 3.04
N TYR A 81 -13.77 -3.52 2.29
CA TYR A 81 -13.14 -4.80 2.65
C TYR A 81 -11.61 -4.69 2.73
N TRP A 82 -10.98 -4.09 1.70
CA TRP A 82 -9.53 -3.91 1.69
C TRP A 82 -9.06 -2.93 2.74
N ALA A 83 -9.88 -1.92 3.05
CA ALA A 83 -9.60 -0.96 4.12
C ALA A 83 -9.72 -1.60 5.52
N ALA A 84 -10.70 -2.47 5.75
CA ALA A 84 -10.82 -3.25 6.99
C ALA A 84 -9.63 -4.21 7.17
N MET A 85 -9.20 -4.90 6.10
CA MET A 85 -7.99 -5.73 6.12
C MET A 85 -6.73 -4.89 6.40
N CYS A 86 -6.66 -3.65 5.90
CA CYS A 86 -5.58 -2.71 6.21
C CYS A 86 -5.61 -2.31 7.70
N ALA A 87 -6.79 -2.04 8.27
CA ALA A 87 -6.93 -1.74 9.70
C ALA A 87 -6.51 -2.92 10.59
N LEU A 88 -6.82 -4.16 10.19
CA LEU A 88 -6.35 -5.37 10.88
C LEU A 88 -4.83 -5.54 10.79
N ALA A 89 -4.25 -5.29 9.62
CA ALA A 89 -2.79 -5.31 9.45
C ALA A 89 -2.12 -4.20 10.31
N TYR A 90 -2.73 -3.02 10.38
CA TYR A 90 -2.28 -1.94 11.25
C TYR A 90 -2.36 -2.33 12.74
N PHE A 91 -3.46 -2.94 13.19
CA PHE A 91 -3.57 -3.46 14.55
C PHE A 91 -2.45 -4.45 14.91
N TYR A 92 -2.12 -5.36 13.97
CA TYR A 92 -1.01 -6.29 14.15
C TYR A 92 0.37 -5.60 14.22
N MET A 93 0.53 -4.48 13.53
CA MET A 93 1.73 -3.66 13.64
C MET A 93 1.80 -2.94 15.01
N VAL A 94 0.70 -2.34 15.47
CA VAL A 94 0.65 -1.69 16.80
C VAL A 94 0.99 -2.66 17.93
N SER A 95 0.58 -3.93 17.81
CA SER A 95 0.89 -4.95 18.82
C SER A 95 2.31 -5.51 18.73
N SER A 96 3.00 -5.38 17.60
CA SER A 96 4.35 -5.92 17.40
C SER A 96 5.46 -4.90 17.64
N TRP A 97 5.28 -3.62 17.31
CA TRP A 97 6.34 -2.62 17.45
C TRP A 97 5.81 -1.18 17.63
N GLY A 98 6.52 -0.38 18.44
CA GLY A 98 6.18 1.01 18.74
C GLY A 98 6.27 1.98 17.55
N GLY A 99 6.84 1.54 16.42
CA GLY A 99 6.91 2.33 15.19
C GLY A 99 5.57 2.55 14.48
N TYR A 100 4.44 2.14 15.05
CA TYR A 100 3.11 2.36 14.47
C TYR A 100 2.79 3.86 14.33
N VAL A 101 3.42 4.71 15.15
CA VAL A 101 3.35 6.17 15.06
C VAL A 101 3.83 6.67 13.69
N PHE A 102 4.80 5.98 13.07
CA PHE A 102 5.23 6.33 11.71
C PHE A 102 4.13 6.07 10.68
N LEU A 103 3.45 4.92 10.77
CA LEU A 103 2.37 4.53 9.87
C LEU A 103 1.16 5.47 9.96
N ILE A 104 0.71 5.78 11.18
CA ILE A 104 -0.47 6.62 11.40
C ILE A 104 -0.23 8.08 10.98
N ASN A 105 1.02 8.54 10.92
CA ASN A 105 1.35 9.87 10.40
C ASN A 105 1.53 9.89 8.88
N LEU A 106 2.09 8.81 8.29
CA LEU A 106 2.35 8.74 6.85
C LEU A 106 1.06 8.59 6.03
N ILE A 107 0.06 7.85 6.54
CA ILE A 107 -1.22 7.65 5.84
C ILE A 107 -1.97 8.99 5.64
N PRO A 108 -2.22 9.82 6.68
CA PRO A 108 -2.79 11.15 6.53
C PRO A 108 -1.92 12.07 5.68
N LEU A 109 -0.59 12.04 5.83
CA LEU A 109 0.31 12.84 5.00
C LEU A 109 0.11 12.52 3.51
N HIS A 110 0.01 11.24 3.16
CA HIS A 110 -0.29 10.82 1.79
C HIS A 110 -1.66 11.33 1.30
N VAL A 111 -2.69 11.28 2.14
CA VAL A 111 -4.02 11.83 1.81
C VAL A 111 -3.97 13.36 1.65
N LEU A 112 -3.22 14.06 2.50
CA LEU A 112 -3.02 15.51 2.42
C LEU A 112 -2.32 15.91 1.12
N VAL A 113 -1.27 15.19 0.73
CA VAL A 113 -0.61 15.42 -0.57
C VAL A 113 -1.57 15.17 -1.75
N LEU A 114 -2.44 14.17 -1.66
CA LEU A 114 -3.48 13.92 -2.67
C LEU A 114 -4.52 15.06 -2.73
N MET A 115 -4.84 15.69 -1.60
CA MET A 115 -5.71 16.88 -1.56
C MET A 115 -5.02 18.09 -2.19
N LEU A 116 -3.76 18.36 -1.84
CA LEU A 116 -2.98 19.49 -2.39
C LEU A 116 -2.77 19.37 -3.90
N THR A 117 -2.59 18.15 -4.41
CA THR A 117 -2.45 17.88 -5.86
C THR A 117 -3.79 17.85 -6.61
N GLY A 118 -4.91 18.07 -5.93
CA GLY A 118 -6.26 18.08 -6.53
C GLY A 118 -6.75 16.71 -6.99
N ARG A 119 -6.11 15.61 -6.56
CA ARG A 119 -6.44 14.23 -6.97
C ARG A 119 -7.34 13.51 -5.96
N PHE A 120 -8.07 14.26 -5.15
CA PHE A 120 -8.99 13.70 -4.18
C PHE A 120 -10.21 13.07 -4.86
N SER A 121 -10.60 11.88 -4.41
CA SER A 121 -11.71 11.10 -4.96
C SER A 121 -12.44 10.38 -3.85
N HIS A 122 -13.72 10.06 -4.07
CA HIS A 122 -14.56 9.34 -3.11
C HIS A 122 -13.94 7.99 -2.67
N ARG A 123 -13.14 7.35 -3.53
CA ARG A 123 -12.41 6.11 -3.19
C ARG A 123 -11.42 6.31 -2.04
N ILE A 124 -10.70 7.43 -2.05
CA ILE A 124 -9.72 7.78 -1.01
C ILE A 124 -10.46 8.10 0.29
N TYR A 125 -11.57 8.82 0.21
CA TYR A 125 -12.41 9.13 1.36
C TYR A 125 -12.89 7.87 2.09
N VAL A 126 -13.49 6.92 1.35
CA VAL A 126 -13.98 5.67 1.92
C VAL A 126 -12.85 4.86 2.54
N ALA A 127 -11.71 4.72 1.83
CA ALA A 127 -10.57 3.97 2.34
C ALA A 127 -9.96 4.61 3.60
N TYR A 128 -9.78 5.94 3.62
CA TYR A 128 -9.19 6.63 4.75
C TYR A 128 -10.08 6.60 5.99
N CYS A 129 -11.37 6.93 5.85
CA CYS A 129 -12.29 6.97 6.99
C CYS A 129 -12.44 5.59 7.64
N THR A 130 -12.52 4.53 6.83
CA THR A 130 -12.65 3.16 7.35
C THR A 130 -11.38 2.69 8.05
N VAL A 131 -10.20 2.95 7.48
CA VAL A 131 -8.91 2.63 8.14
C VAL A 131 -8.75 3.41 9.44
N TYR A 132 -9.09 4.70 9.46
CA TYR A 132 -8.96 5.53 10.64
C TYR A 132 -9.89 5.08 11.76
N CYS A 133 -11.20 4.94 11.50
CA CYS A 133 -12.16 4.51 12.52
C CYS A 133 -11.82 3.12 13.10
N LEU A 134 -11.57 2.13 12.24
CA LEU A 134 -11.27 0.77 12.71
C LEU A 134 -9.88 0.69 13.33
N GLY A 135 -8.87 1.32 12.72
CA GLY A 135 -7.49 1.31 13.19
C GLY A 135 -7.35 1.93 14.58
N THR A 136 -8.00 3.08 14.82
CA THR A 136 -7.99 3.76 16.12
C THR A 136 -8.64 2.89 17.20
N ILE A 137 -9.85 2.38 16.97
CA ILE A 137 -10.57 1.54 17.95
C ILE A 137 -9.76 0.28 18.30
N LEU A 138 -9.18 -0.37 17.28
CA LEU A 138 -8.38 -1.57 17.48
C LEU A 138 -7.08 -1.27 18.23
N SER A 139 -6.38 -0.17 17.89
CA SER A 139 -5.13 0.20 18.56
C SER A 139 -5.32 0.54 20.04
N MET A 140 -6.48 1.09 20.44
CA MET A 140 -6.82 1.35 21.83
C MET A 140 -6.97 0.07 22.68
N GLN A 141 -7.20 -1.10 22.06
CA GLN A 141 -7.33 -2.36 22.79
C GLN A 141 -5.99 -2.85 23.37
N ILE A 142 -4.87 -2.25 22.96
CA ILE A 142 -3.55 -2.64 23.43
C ILE A 142 -3.25 -1.86 24.71
N SER A 143 -3.11 -2.57 25.84
CA SER A 143 -2.95 -1.96 27.17
C SER A 143 -1.80 -0.97 27.28
N PHE A 144 -0.74 -1.16 26.48
CA PHE A 144 0.40 -0.25 26.42
C PHE A 144 0.09 1.08 25.72
N VAL A 145 -0.82 1.07 24.73
CA VAL A 145 -1.23 2.25 23.96
C VAL A 145 -2.32 3.02 24.71
N GLY A 146 -3.32 2.31 25.24
CA GLY A 146 -4.42 2.90 25.99
C GLY A 146 -5.11 4.03 25.22
N PHE A 147 -4.96 5.27 25.69
CA PHE A 147 -5.55 6.48 25.10
C PHE A 147 -4.57 7.33 24.28
N GLN A 148 -3.37 6.82 23.98
CA GLN A 148 -2.31 7.57 23.28
C GLN A 148 -2.39 7.43 21.74
N VAL A 149 -3.61 7.36 21.19
CA VAL A 149 -3.87 7.21 19.75
C VAL A 149 -4.23 8.55 19.12
#